data_AF-A0A6A6QQ57-F1
#
_entry.id   AF-A0A6A6QQ57-F1
#
_cell.length_a   1.000
_cell.length_b   1.000
_cell.length_c   1.000
_cell.angle_alpha   90.00
_cell.angle_beta   90.00
_cell.angle_gamma   90.00
#
_symmetry.space_group_name_H-M   'P 1'
#
loop_
_entity.id
_entity.type
_entity.pdbx_description
1 polymer ?
#
loop_
_entity_poly.entity_id
_entity_poly.type
_entity_poly.pdbx_seq_one_letter_code
_entity_poly.pdbx_strand_id
1 'polypeptide(L)'
;MILVNKSLDTNFRRISQLFYKKSLRSLQEKQTQEPAEILEQTAPEEPKEQSTQHIKHDSAVYTDDSAPLPTNLPAIHKLPVEIIQEIASYLSRHETASFCLSSRFTCYAVGTQALHTLLRAAYNSKFDRRANTMILERAFPSHWLCAWCDKFHRHDHAGGPQHFSRETKRECAQFNSFLRCGRGFTLAYHHVRLAMNRHLCGPEYGIPLDEFTFLSKQTAKILRVDCQMETSTMARIVANQFLLHAACTVTIPLRLRPQPGIAIEITRAMPQVVVGHRSKEHRHRDLVWVIQLFLSMMPPQEFFQSDVKYCGQCSTDYQVTCCYRGLPHSNLRTIEIVVEVWRNLGVGRSPFDSLWRAHGETQGQKVVAKASSWSPVDKSQAGVIKEAFQKEGEPERLGQFGTLHGDALLPKIWDEMKNAGSHYGPT
;
A
#
# COMPACT_ATOMS: atom_id res chain seq x y z
N MET A 1 5.56 33.94 29.90
CA MET A 1 5.48 32.61 29.27
C MET A 1 5.42 32.66 27.72
N ILE A 2 5.88 33.74 27.07
CA ILE A 2 5.78 33.95 25.59
C ILE A 2 7.15 33.79 24.87
N LEU A 3 8.28 33.87 25.59
CA LEU A 3 9.63 33.76 25.01
C LEU A 3 10.07 32.32 24.68
N VAL A 4 9.30 31.30 25.08
CA VAL A 4 9.65 29.89 24.82
C VAL A 4 9.31 29.50 23.37
N ASN A 5 8.43 30.21 22.66
CA ASN A 5 7.88 29.72 21.39
C ASN A 5 8.87 29.67 20.21
N LYS A 6 9.90 30.54 20.16
CA LYS A 6 10.89 30.57 19.06
C LYS A 6 11.97 29.49 19.16
N SER A 7 12.40 29.13 20.38
CA SER A 7 13.38 28.05 20.58
C SER A 7 12.81 26.68 20.17
N LEU A 8 11.49 26.53 20.32
CA LEU A 8 10.78 25.26 20.17
C LEU A 8 10.57 24.82 18.71
N ASP A 9 10.35 25.76 17.78
CA ASP A 9 10.34 25.46 16.33
C ASP A 9 11.76 25.11 15.84
N THR A 10 12.77 25.69 16.47
CA THR A 10 14.19 25.45 16.14
C THR A 10 14.62 24.01 16.41
N ASN A 11 14.14 23.37 17.48
CA ASN A 11 14.52 21.98 17.80
C ASN A 11 13.86 20.96 16.86
N PHE A 12 12.60 21.18 16.48
CA PHE A 12 11.93 20.31 15.51
C PHE A 12 12.56 20.47 14.12
N ARG A 13 12.83 21.72 13.70
CA ARG A 13 13.61 22.02 12.50
C ARG A 13 15.02 21.42 12.55
N ARG A 14 15.69 21.42 13.70
CA ARG A 14 17.02 20.80 13.86
C ARG A 14 16.96 19.29 13.70
N ILE A 15 15.95 18.61 14.25
CA ILE A 15 15.75 17.17 14.04
C ILE A 15 15.51 16.89 12.55
N SER A 16 14.59 17.62 11.89
CA SER A 16 14.35 17.50 10.45
C SER A 16 15.60 17.81 9.61
N GLN A 17 16.37 18.83 9.96
CA GLN A 17 17.63 19.21 9.30
C GLN A 17 18.74 18.18 9.52
N LEU A 18 18.81 17.54 10.69
CA LEU A 18 19.75 16.44 10.95
C LEU A 18 19.45 15.24 10.04
N PHE A 19 18.18 14.90 9.85
CA PHE A 19 17.78 13.86 8.90
C PHE A 19 18.06 14.25 7.44
N TYR A 20 17.75 15.49 7.05
CA TYR A 20 18.03 15.99 5.71
C TYR A 20 19.53 15.99 5.38
N LYS A 21 20.38 16.51 6.29
CA LYS A 21 21.84 16.53 6.12
C LYS A 21 22.45 15.12 6.09
N LYS A 22 21.93 14.18 6.89
CA LYS A 22 22.41 12.80 6.90
C LYS A 22 22.01 12.05 5.61
N SER A 23 20.83 12.32 5.05
CA SER A 23 20.41 11.82 3.74
C SER A 23 21.25 12.40 2.60
N LEU A 24 21.65 13.66 2.68
CA LEU A 24 22.53 14.30 1.68
C LEU A 24 23.96 13.76 1.71
N ARG A 25 24.55 13.55 2.90
CA ARG A 25 25.90 12.93 3.01
C ARG A 25 25.95 11.53 2.42
N SER A 26 24.91 10.72 2.65
CA SER A 26 24.75 9.40 2.03
C SER A 26 24.66 9.45 0.49
N LEU A 27 24.24 10.57 -0.11
CA LEU A 27 24.19 10.75 -1.56
C LEU A 27 25.55 11.22 -2.10
N GLN A 28 26.23 12.12 -1.39
CA GLN A 28 27.57 12.59 -1.75
C GLN A 28 28.60 11.46 -1.70
N GLU A 29 28.56 10.61 -0.67
CA GLU A 29 29.45 9.44 -0.53
C GLU A 29 29.24 8.39 -1.64
N LYS A 30 28.04 8.31 -2.22
CA LYS A 30 27.76 7.44 -3.37
C LYS A 30 28.22 8.01 -4.70
N GLN A 31 28.25 9.34 -4.84
CA GLN A 31 28.76 10.01 -6.04
C GLN A 31 30.29 10.05 -6.10
N THR A 32 30.99 9.77 -4.99
CA THR A 32 32.47 9.75 -4.98
C THR A 32 33.09 8.39 -5.36
N GLN A 33 32.28 7.39 -5.76
CA GLN A 33 32.73 6.03 -6.07
C GLN A 33 32.51 5.57 -7.53
N GLU A 34 32.26 6.49 -8.48
CA GLU A 34 32.36 6.19 -9.91
C GLU A 34 33.69 6.72 -10.47
N PRO A 35 34.52 5.90 -11.14
CA PRO A 35 35.71 6.37 -11.82
C PRO A 35 35.33 7.16 -13.07
N ALA A 36 35.92 8.36 -13.21
CA ALA A 36 35.71 9.26 -14.34
C ALA A 36 36.36 8.69 -15.62
N GLU A 37 35.54 8.30 -16.60
CA GLU A 37 35.95 8.22 -17.99
C GLU A 37 35.75 9.57 -18.68
N ILE A 38 36.82 9.99 -19.35
CA ILE A 38 37.01 11.27 -20.02
C ILE A 38 36.27 11.25 -21.35
N LEU A 39 35.37 12.22 -21.59
CA LEU A 39 35.05 12.64 -22.95
C LEU A 39 34.88 14.16 -23.01
N GLU A 40 35.53 14.72 -24.02
CA GLU A 40 35.85 16.12 -24.23
C GLU A 40 34.71 16.88 -24.93
N GLN A 41 34.42 18.06 -24.37
CA GLN A 41 34.07 19.35 -25.00
C GLN A 41 32.98 19.43 -26.08
N THR A 42 31.94 20.20 -25.75
CA THR A 42 31.40 21.24 -26.65
C THR A 42 30.79 22.37 -25.81
N ALA A 43 31.16 23.62 -26.13
CA ALA A 43 30.75 24.85 -25.45
C ALA A 43 29.24 25.13 -25.56
N PRO A 44 28.67 25.97 -24.66
CA PRO A 44 28.16 27.24 -25.19
C PRO A 44 28.15 28.45 -24.22
N GLU A 45 28.26 29.62 -24.87
CA GLU A 45 27.51 30.88 -24.71
C GLU A 45 27.31 31.61 -23.37
N GLU A 46 27.43 32.94 -23.51
CA GLU A 46 27.45 34.01 -22.53
C GLU A 46 26.20 34.14 -21.62
N PRO A 47 26.36 34.60 -20.38
CA PRO A 47 25.23 34.87 -19.49
C PRO A 47 24.64 36.27 -19.74
N LYS A 48 23.34 36.31 -20.05
CA LYS A 48 22.52 37.53 -19.99
C LYS A 48 22.32 37.97 -18.55
N GLU A 49 22.65 39.24 -18.29
CA GLU A 49 22.37 39.98 -17.06
C GLU A 49 20.89 39.88 -16.66
N GLN A 50 20.63 39.37 -15.46
CA GLN A 50 19.31 39.41 -14.84
C GLN A 50 19.23 40.57 -13.85
N SER A 51 18.32 41.47 -14.18
CA SER A 51 17.87 42.62 -13.40
C SER A 51 17.38 42.24 -12.00
N THR A 52 18.03 42.80 -10.98
CA THR A 52 17.66 42.74 -9.57
C THR A 52 16.31 43.45 -9.35
N GLN A 53 15.22 42.70 -9.28
CA GLN A 53 13.93 43.21 -8.81
C GLN A 53 13.92 43.27 -7.27
N HIS A 54 13.86 44.50 -6.78
CA HIS A 54 13.74 44.87 -5.37
C HIS A 54 12.37 44.42 -4.84
N ILE A 55 12.32 43.30 -4.10
CA ILE A 55 11.12 42.88 -3.38
C ILE A 55 10.90 43.87 -2.22
N LYS A 56 9.82 44.66 -2.31
CA LYS A 56 9.34 45.50 -1.23
C LYS A 56 8.84 44.61 -0.09
N HIS A 57 9.46 44.76 1.08
CA HIS A 57 8.96 44.22 2.33
C HIS A 57 7.68 44.96 2.72
N ASP A 58 6.51 44.40 2.39
CA ASP A 58 5.25 44.86 2.95
C ASP A 58 5.25 44.60 4.46
N SER A 59 5.06 45.69 5.19
CA SER A 59 5.02 45.71 6.65
C SER A 59 3.78 44.96 7.12
N ALA A 60 4.00 43.94 7.94
CA ALA A 60 2.96 43.11 8.53
C ALA A 60 2.00 43.98 9.36
N VAL A 61 0.75 44.06 8.91
CA VAL A 61 -0.38 44.57 9.66
C VAL A 61 -0.59 43.64 10.86
N TYR A 62 -0.32 44.15 12.06
CA TYR A 62 -0.71 43.52 13.31
C TYR A 62 -2.24 43.46 13.35
N THR A 63 -2.79 42.29 13.07
CA THR A 63 -4.20 42.00 13.32
C THR A 63 -4.35 41.63 14.80
N ASP A 64 -5.34 42.26 15.41
CA ASP A 64 -5.68 42.23 16.83
C ASP A 64 -5.93 40.79 17.34
N ASP A 65 -5.23 40.44 18.42
CA ASP A 65 -4.91 39.09 18.90
C ASP A 65 -5.96 38.59 19.90
N SER A 66 -7.25 38.65 19.52
CA SER A 66 -8.39 38.26 20.36
C SER A 66 -9.24 37.14 19.78
N ALA A 67 -8.62 36.21 19.03
CA ALA A 67 -9.29 34.96 18.69
C ALA A 67 -9.55 34.15 19.99
N PRO A 68 -10.81 33.81 20.32
CA PRO A 68 -11.12 33.06 21.53
C PRO A 68 -10.39 31.72 21.52
N LEU A 69 -9.63 31.45 22.58
CA LEU A 69 -8.93 30.19 22.77
C LEU A 69 -9.91 29.02 22.61
N PRO A 70 -9.58 28.00 21.80
CA PRO A 70 -10.44 26.84 21.61
C PRO A 70 -10.71 26.19 22.98
N THR A 71 -11.97 26.23 23.41
CA THR A 71 -12.42 25.85 24.76
C THR A 71 -12.28 24.36 25.07
N ASN A 72 -11.90 23.53 24.09
CA ASN A 72 -11.77 22.08 24.23
C ASN A 72 -10.34 21.61 23.98
N LEU A 73 -9.44 21.84 24.95
CA LEU A 73 -8.16 21.14 24.98
C LEU A 73 -8.39 19.64 25.30
N PRO A 74 -7.65 18.72 24.65
CA PRO A 74 -7.67 17.29 24.97
C PRO A 74 -7.45 17.04 26.47
N ALA A 75 -8.13 16.05 27.05
CA ALA A 75 -8.05 15.75 28.48
C ALA A 75 -6.61 15.52 28.96
N ILE A 76 -5.78 14.89 28.13
CA ILE A 76 -4.36 14.63 28.44
C ILE A 76 -3.54 15.91 28.62
N HIS A 77 -3.92 17.02 27.99
CA HIS A 77 -3.27 18.32 28.16
C HIS A 77 -3.62 19.01 29.49
N LYS A 78 -4.62 18.48 30.22
CA LYS A 78 -5.02 18.97 31.54
C LYS A 78 -4.28 18.26 32.67
N LEU A 79 -3.55 17.17 32.37
CA LEU A 79 -2.80 16.43 33.36
C LEU A 79 -1.51 17.18 33.73
N PRO A 80 -1.09 17.15 35.01
CA PRO A 80 0.24 17.59 35.41
C PRO A 80 1.34 16.81 34.68
N VAL A 81 2.49 17.44 34.47
CA VAL A 81 3.64 16.84 33.77
C VAL A 81 4.10 15.55 34.46
N GLU A 82 4.05 15.53 35.79
CA GLU A 82 4.43 14.40 36.63
C GLU A 82 3.57 13.17 36.33
N ILE A 83 2.25 13.36 36.14
CA ILE A 83 1.33 12.26 35.79
C ILE A 83 1.64 11.72 34.39
N ILE A 84 2.02 12.59 33.46
CA ILE A 84 2.38 12.19 32.09
C ILE A 84 3.69 11.42 32.07
N GLN A 85 4.67 11.84 32.87
CA GLN A 85 5.93 11.12 33.06
C GLN A 85 5.70 9.77 33.75
N GLU A 86 4.81 9.71 34.74
CA GLU A 86 4.43 8.47 35.42
C GLU A 86 3.80 7.50 34.42
N ILE A 87 2.83 7.95 33.61
CA ILE A 87 2.25 7.15 32.51
C ILE A 87 3.35 6.65 31.57
N ALA A 88 4.26 7.52 31.15
CA ALA A 88 5.35 7.17 30.26
C ALA A 88 6.32 6.12 30.83
N SER A 89 6.42 6.01 32.16
CA SER A 89 7.25 5.04 32.87
C SER A 89 6.68 3.61 32.82
N TYR A 90 5.36 3.48 32.68
CA TYR A 90 4.65 2.21 32.50
C TYR A 90 4.64 1.71 31.05
N LEU A 91 5.02 2.56 30.09
CA LEU A 91 5.07 2.22 28.67
C LEU A 91 6.41 1.55 28.31
N SER A 92 6.38 0.63 27.34
CA SER A 92 7.62 0.12 26.75
C SER A 92 8.37 1.24 26.03
N ARG A 93 9.68 1.05 25.77
CA ARG A 93 10.51 2.07 25.08
C ARG A 93 9.92 2.53 23.75
N HIS A 94 9.31 1.62 22.99
CA HIS A 94 8.68 1.94 21.71
C HIS A 94 7.39 2.75 21.92
N GLU A 95 6.56 2.36 22.87
CA GLU A 95 5.33 3.08 23.22
C GLU A 95 5.63 4.46 23.81
N THR A 96 6.61 4.60 24.70
CA THR A 96 7.06 5.89 25.24
C THR A 96 7.53 6.84 24.13
N ALA A 97 8.29 6.32 23.16
CA ALA A 97 8.70 7.12 22.01
C ALA A 97 7.50 7.52 21.12
N SER A 98 6.51 6.64 20.96
CA SER A 98 5.28 6.95 20.21
C SER A 98 4.46 8.01 20.93
N PHE A 99 4.34 7.86 22.25
CA PHE A 99 3.63 8.75 23.14
C PHE A 99 4.26 10.14 23.12
N CYS A 100 5.59 10.23 23.19
CA CYS A 100 6.35 11.47 23.01
C CYS A 100 6.00 12.19 21.69
N LEU A 101 5.73 11.46 20.61
CA LEU A 101 5.39 12.02 19.30
C LEU A 101 3.90 12.37 19.12
N SER A 102 3.04 12.05 20.09
CA SER A 102 1.59 12.27 19.97
C SER A 102 1.19 13.74 19.95
N SER A 103 1.89 14.58 20.72
CA SER A 103 1.68 16.01 20.74
C SER A 103 2.95 16.73 21.18
N ARG A 104 3.05 18.03 20.86
CA ARG A 104 4.15 18.87 21.32
C ARG A 104 4.21 18.96 22.86
N PHE A 105 3.05 18.96 23.52
CA PHE A 105 2.97 18.96 24.98
C PHE A 105 3.51 17.65 25.58
N THR A 106 3.07 16.50 25.07
CA THR A 106 3.57 15.19 25.52
C THR A 106 5.07 15.05 25.26
N CYS A 107 5.57 15.55 24.13
CA CYS A 107 7.00 15.59 23.83
C CYS A 107 7.81 16.34 24.89
N TYR A 108 7.31 17.48 25.37
CA TYR A 108 7.99 18.24 26.43
C TYR A 108 7.86 17.61 27.80
N ALA A 109 6.68 17.07 28.13
CA ALA A 109 6.44 16.42 29.41
C ALA A 109 7.31 15.16 29.57
N VAL A 110 7.34 14.30 28.55
CA VAL A 110 8.10 13.04 28.55
C VAL A 110 9.59 13.25 28.25
N GLY A 111 9.91 14.25 27.43
CA GLY A 111 11.25 14.48 26.91
C GLY A 111 11.58 13.62 25.68
N THR A 112 12.72 13.91 25.04
CA THR A 112 13.15 13.27 23.79
C THR A 112 14.09 12.08 23.99
N GLN A 113 14.49 11.79 25.23
CA GLN A 113 15.50 10.76 25.52
C GLN A 113 15.06 9.37 25.09
N ALA A 114 13.78 9.00 25.30
CA ALA A 114 13.23 7.72 24.86
C ALA A 114 13.30 7.57 23.33
N LEU A 115 12.91 8.61 22.60
CA LEU A 115 12.97 8.65 21.13
C LEU A 115 14.42 8.57 20.62
N HIS A 116 15.33 9.36 21.18
CA HIS A 116 16.76 9.31 20.83
C HIS A 116 17.36 7.93 21.09
N THR A 117 17.05 7.33 22.23
CA THR A 117 17.52 5.99 22.60
C THR A 117 16.97 4.94 21.64
N LEU A 118 15.69 5.00 21.28
CA LEU A 118 15.07 4.08 20.32
C LEU A 118 15.74 4.18 18.93
N LEU A 119 15.91 5.40 18.42
CA LEU A 119 16.52 5.64 17.11
C LEU A 119 18.01 5.28 17.08
N ARG A 120 18.73 5.41 18.21
CA ARG A 120 20.12 4.99 18.35
C ARG A 120 20.27 3.48 18.60
N ALA A 121 19.32 2.81 19.24
CA ALA A 121 19.40 1.36 19.45
C ALA A 121 19.28 0.57 18.13
N ALA A 122 18.78 1.21 17.08
CA ALA A 122 18.45 0.62 15.81
C ALA A 122 19.66 0.30 14.89
N TYR A 123 20.88 0.27 15.43
CA TYR A 123 22.08 -0.07 14.64
C TYR A 123 22.30 -1.57 14.46
N ASN A 124 21.61 -2.42 15.23
CA ASN A 124 21.87 -3.86 15.24
C ASN A 124 21.29 -4.61 14.04
N SER A 125 20.21 -4.11 13.42
CA SER A 125 19.69 -4.67 12.17
C SER A 125 18.94 -3.64 11.34
N LYS A 126 18.93 -3.82 10.01
CA LYS A 126 18.16 -2.99 9.07
C LYS A 126 16.65 -3.03 9.38
N PHE A 127 16.15 -4.17 9.88
CA PHE A 127 14.75 -4.36 10.23
C PHE A 127 14.36 -3.57 11.48
N ASP A 128 15.17 -3.63 12.54
CA ASP A 128 14.92 -2.87 13.78
C ASP A 128 15.02 -1.36 13.51
N ARG A 129 15.98 -0.95 12.66
CA ARG A 129 16.05 0.43 12.18
C ARG A 129 14.76 0.88 11.54
N ARG A 130 14.16 0.06 10.69
CA ARG A 130 12.91 0.39 10.01
C ARG A 130 11.74 0.45 10.97
N ALA A 131 11.59 -0.53 11.84
CA ALA A 131 10.53 -0.55 12.86
C ALA A 131 10.59 0.71 13.72
N ASN A 132 11.79 1.05 14.22
CA ASN A 132 12.00 2.24 15.04
C ASN A 132 11.80 3.54 14.27
N THR A 133 12.15 3.59 12.98
CA THR A 133 11.94 4.79 12.14
C THR A 133 10.48 4.97 11.77
N MET A 134 9.70 3.88 11.68
CA MET A 134 8.28 3.91 11.30
C MET A 134 7.45 4.78 12.25
N ILE A 135 7.84 4.84 13.52
CA ILE A 135 7.20 5.67 14.54
C ILE A 135 7.17 7.17 14.17
N LEU A 136 8.17 7.62 13.41
CA LEU A 136 8.32 9.00 12.97
C LEU A 136 7.34 9.37 11.85
N GLU A 137 6.71 8.42 11.15
CA GLU A 137 5.70 8.76 10.14
C GLU A 137 4.57 9.62 10.69
N ARG A 138 4.19 9.40 11.95
CA ARG A 138 3.17 10.21 12.64
C ARG A 138 3.57 11.67 12.80
N ALA A 139 4.86 12.00 12.70
CA ALA A 139 5.35 13.37 12.76
C ALA A 139 5.36 14.08 11.40
N PHE A 140 5.11 13.36 10.30
CA PHE A 140 5.23 13.89 8.94
C PHE A 140 3.98 13.56 8.08
N PRO A 141 2.87 14.30 8.21
CA PRO A 141 1.63 14.03 7.47
C PRO A 141 1.81 13.95 5.95
N SER A 142 2.67 14.80 5.39
CA SER A 142 2.95 14.85 3.95
C SER A 142 3.96 13.81 3.47
N HIS A 143 4.45 12.92 4.34
CA HIS A 143 5.48 11.94 4.00
C HIS A 143 5.12 10.53 4.46
N TRP A 144 5.73 9.54 3.81
CA TRP A 144 5.68 8.13 4.22
C TRP A 144 7.08 7.52 4.18
N LEU A 145 7.35 6.55 5.05
CA LEU A 145 8.63 5.85 5.13
C LEU A 145 8.65 4.72 4.10
N CYS A 146 9.56 4.83 3.13
CA CYS A 146 9.76 3.78 2.16
C CYS A 146 10.57 2.62 2.74
N ALA A 147 9.93 1.45 2.81
CA ALA A 147 10.57 0.24 3.30
C ALA A 147 11.63 -0.34 2.35
N TRP A 148 11.84 0.21 1.16
CA TRP A 148 12.94 -0.21 0.28
C TRP A 148 14.23 0.58 0.53
N CYS A 149 14.12 1.91 0.56
CA CYS A 149 15.28 2.80 0.71
C CYS A 149 15.45 3.38 2.13
N ASP A 150 14.52 3.08 3.05
CA ASP A 150 14.48 3.61 4.42
C ASP A 150 14.47 5.16 4.47
N LYS A 151 13.87 5.82 3.48
CA LYS A 151 13.73 7.28 3.40
C LYS A 151 12.26 7.72 3.48
N PHE A 152 12.03 8.90 4.05
CA PHE A 152 10.74 9.57 3.99
C PHE A 152 10.56 10.20 2.62
N HIS A 153 9.53 9.78 1.90
CA HIS A 153 9.14 10.41 0.66
C HIS A 153 7.89 11.22 0.85
N ARG A 154 7.87 12.41 0.26
CA ARG A 154 6.65 13.21 0.14
C ARG A 154 5.59 12.39 -0.62
N HIS A 155 4.36 12.32 -0.13
CA HIS A 155 3.26 11.80 -0.95
C HIS A 155 2.67 12.93 -1.80
N ASP A 156 2.22 12.57 -2.99
CA ASP A 156 1.53 13.50 -3.86
C ASP A 156 0.03 13.45 -3.53
N HIS A 157 -0.54 14.58 -3.12
CA HIS A 157 -1.96 14.65 -2.79
C HIS A 157 -2.86 14.43 -4.01
N ALA A 158 -2.34 14.68 -5.22
CA ALA A 158 -3.01 14.37 -6.47
C ALA A 158 -2.60 12.99 -7.04
N GLY A 159 -1.73 12.28 -6.33
CA GLY A 159 -1.33 10.91 -6.65
C GLY A 159 -2.39 9.89 -6.23
N GLY A 160 -2.14 8.63 -6.55
CA GLY A 160 -3.05 7.53 -6.25
C GLY A 160 -3.08 6.47 -7.34
N PRO A 161 -3.81 5.36 -7.11
CA PRO A 161 -3.89 4.25 -8.06
C PRO A 161 -4.33 4.66 -9.48
N GLN A 162 -5.22 5.66 -9.59
CA GLN A 162 -5.73 6.17 -10.87
C GLN A 162 -4.77 7.13 -11.58
N HIS A 163 -3.91 7.80 -10.80
CA HIS A 163 -2.99 8.84 -11.27
C HIS A 163 -1.52 8.39 -11.19
N PHE A 164 -1.28 7.09 -11.14
CA PHE A 164 0.06 6.51 -10.95
C PHE A 164 1.11 7.01 -11.95
N SER A 165 0.71 7.30 -13.20
CA SER A 165 1.61 7.82 -14.23
C SER A 165 2.11 9.25 -13.96
N ARG A 166 1.38 10.02 -13.15
CA ARG A 166 1.71 11.40 -12.76
C ARG A 166 2.56 11.46 -11.50
N GLU A 167 2.65 10.37 -10.75
CA GLU A 167 3.43 10.34 -9.52
C GLU A 167 4.91 10.55 -9.78
N THR A 168 5.58 11.19 -8.81
CA THR A 168 7.03 11.37 -8.84
C THR A 168 7.72 10.01 -8.94
N LYS A 169 8.40 9.76 -10.07
CA LYS A 169 9.20 8.56 -10.29
C LYS A 169 10.34 8.51 -9.28
N ARG A 170 10.52 7.36 -8.64
CA ARG A 170 11.56 7.12 -7.63
C ARG A 170 12.32 5.88 -7.99
N GLU A 171 13.63 5.88 -7.76
CA GLU A 171 14.47 4.69 -7.94
C GLU A 171 13.96 3.50 -7.12
N CYS A 172 13.44 3.75 -5.91
CA CYS A 172 12.90 2.70 -5.06
C CYS A 172 11.56 2.14 -5.56
N ALA A 173 10.85 2.84 -6.46
CA ALA A 173 9.55 2.42 -6.96
C ALA A 173 9.65 1.16 -7.83
N GLN A 174 10.79 0.90 -8.47
CA GLN A 174 10.98 -0.31 -9.29
C GLN A 174 10.89 -1.60 -8.47
N PHE A 175 11.17 -1.54 -7.16
CA PHE A 175 11.09 -2.68 -6.25
C PHE A 175 9.69 -2.86 -5.65
N ASN A 176 8.82 -1.86 -5.81
CA ASN A 176 7.43 -2.04 -5.42
C ASN A 176 6.81 -3.10 -6.31
N SER A 177 5.99 -3.95 -5.70
CA SER A 177 5.10 -4.80 -6.46
C SER A 177 3.84 -4.02 -6.82
N PHE A 178 3.15 -4.44 -7.88
CA PHE A 178 1.97 -3.74 -8.39
C PHE A 178 0.83 -4.69 -8.73
N LEU A 179 -0.39 -4.16 -8.65
CA LEU A 179 -1.61 -4.75 -9.18
C LEU A 179 -2.21 -3.81 -10.24
N ARG A 180 -2.27 -4.27 -11.49
CA ARG A 180 -2.79 -3.48 -12.61
C ARG A 180 -4.24 -3.79 -12.94
N CYS A 181 -4.99 -2.75 -13.27
CA CYS A 181 -6.31 -2.81 -13.88
C CYS A 181 -6.31 -1.90 -15.12
N GLY A 182 -5.98 -2.50 -16.28
CA GLY A 182 -5.84 -1.75 -17.53
C GLY A 182 -4.72 -0.71 -17.50
N ARG A 183 -4.86 0.35 -18.30
CA ARG A 183 -3.90 1.47 -18.39
C ARG A 183 -4.16 2.59 -17.39
N GLY A 184 -5.38 2.65 -16.84
CA GLY A 184 -5.83 3.75 -15.98
C GLY A 184 -5.68 3.51 -14.49
N PHE A 185 -5.31 2.29 -14.06
CA PHE A 185 -5.24 1.96 -12.64
C PHE A 185 -4.05 1.04 -12.34
N THR A 186 -3.17 1.50 -11.47
CA THR A 186 -2.03 0.74 -10.94
C THR A 186 -1.97 0.89 -9.44
N LEU A 187 -2.33 -0.17 -8.72
CA LEU A 187 -2.23 -0.24 -7.28
C LEU A 187 -0.82 -0.67 -6.87
N ALA A 188 -0.04 0.26 -6.34
CA ALA A 188 1.27 0.01 -5.74
C ALA A 188 1.16 -0.17 -4.22
N TYR A 189 2.18 -0.78 -3.61
CA TYR A 189 2.21 -0.96 -2.15
C TYR A 189 2.07 0.35 -1.38
N HIS A 190 2.73 1.41 -1.85
CA HIS A 190 2.69 2.68 -1.13
C HIS A 190 1.31 3.32 -1.13
N HIS A 191 0.44 3.03 -2.10
CA HIS A 191 -0.96 3.45 -2.03
C HIS A 191 -1.67 2.79 -0.85
N VAL A 192 -1.49 1.48 -0.66
CA VAL A 192 -2.03 0.74 0.50
C VAL A 192 -1.49 1.34 1.80
N ARG A 193 -0.18 1.63 1.86
CA ARG A 193 0.43 2.30 3.02
C ARG A 193 -0.22 3.65 3.31
N LEU A 194 -0.42 4.49 2.29
CA LEU A 194 -1.02 5.82 2.44
C LEU A 194 -2.47 5.74 2.91
N ALA A 195 -3.28 4.83 2.37
CA ALA A 195 -4.65 4.63 2.83
C ALA A 195 -4.71 4.15 4.29
N MET A 196 -3.84 3.21 4.67
CA MET A 196 -3.73 2.76 6.06
C MET A 196 -3.24 3.86 7.00
N ASN A 197 -2.30 4.69 6.56
CA ASN A 197 -1.85 5.85 7.34
C ASN A 197 -2.97 6.87 7.52
N ARG A 198 -3.77 7.13 6.47
CA ARG A 198 -4.95 7.97 6.57
C ARG A 198 -5.96 7.45 7.59
N HIS A 199 -6.27 6.15 7.54
CA HIS A 199 -7.18 5.49 8.48
C HIS A 199 -6.70 5.58 9.93
N LEU A 200 -5.40 5.40 10.16
CA LEU A 200 -4.84 5.29 11.51
C LEU A 200 -4.43 6.63 12.14
N CYS A 201 -4.08 7.62 11.32
CA CYS A 201 -3.52 8.89 11.78
C CYS A 201 -4.36 10.12 11.41
N GLY A 202 -5.26 10.02 10.43
CA GLY A 202 -6.14 11.11 10.00
C GLY A 202 -6.01 11.46 8.51
N PRO A 203 -6.95 12.27 7.98
CA PRO A 203 -7.04 12.63 6.56
C PRO A 203 -5.74 13.12 5.91
N GLU A 204 -4.91 13.84 6.65
CA GLU A 204 -3.68 14.48 6.19
C GLU A 204 -2.53 13.49 5.94
N TYR A 205 -2.62 12.25 6.44
CA TYR A 205 -1.54 11.25 6.40
C TYR A 205 -1.56 10.34 5.17
N GLY A 206 -2.47 10.56 4.23
CA GLY A 206 -2.48 9.79 2.99
C GLY A 206 -3.71 10.00 2.12
N ILE A 207 -4.02 8.98 1.31
CA ILE A 207 -5.06 9.05 0.28
C ILE A 207 -6.38 8.43 0.78
N PRO A 208 -7.53 9.01 0.40
CA PRO A 208 -8.84 8.48 0.75
C PRO A 208 -9.18 7.18 -0.01
N LEU A 209 -10.18 6.43 0.47
CA LEU A 209 -10.53 5.10 -0.09
C LEU A 209 -11.25 5.17 -1.43
N ASP A 210 -11.91 6.29 -1.73
CA ASP A 210 -12.52 6.62 -3.03
C ASP A 210 -11.49 6.63 -4.18
N GLU A 211 -10.23 6.97 -3.92
CA GLU A 211 -9.13 6.87 -4.91
C GLU A 211 -8.88 5.43 -5.41
N PHE A 212 -9.35 4.42 -4.66
CA PHE A 212 -9.28 3.00 -5.05
C PHE A 212 -10.53 2.53 -5.78
N THR A 213 -11.53 3.40 -5.94
CA THR A 213 -12.71 3.14 -6.75
C THR A 213 -12.42 3.46 -8.19
N PHE A 214 -12.43 2.45 -9.04
CA PHE A 214 -12.11 2.60 -10.45
C PHE A 214 -13.07 1.80 -11.29
N LEU A 215 -13.43 2.34 -12.46
CA LEU A 215 -14.25 1.68 -13.46
C LEU A 215 -13.56 1.82 -14.81
N SER A 216 -13.40 0.71 -15.52
CA SER A 216 -12.90 0.72 -16.89
C SER A 216 -13.77 -0.14 -17.79
N LYS A 217 -13.94 0.32 -19.02
CA LYS A 217 -14.54 -0.42 -20.12
C LYS A 217 -13.49 -0.54 -21.20
N GLN A 218 -13.24 -1.76 -21.65
CA GLN A 218 -12.24 -2.04 -22.66
C GLN A 218 -12.71 -3.20 -23.54
N THR A 219 -12.14 -3.29 -24.74
CA THR A 219 -12.32 -4.43 -25.62
C THR A 219 -11.12 -5.37 -25.49
N ALA A 220 -11.38 -6.67 -25.32
CA ALA A 220 -10.34 -7.69 -25.29
C ALA A 220 -10.55 -8.71 -26.41
N LYS A 221 -9.45 -9.14 -27.04
CA LYS A 221 -9.48 -10.18 -28.06
C LYS A 221 -9.47 -11.55 -27.41
N ILE A 222 -10.59 -12.28 -27.50
CA ILE A 222 -10.74 -13.66 -27.02
C ILE A 222 -10.96 -14.53 -28.25
N LEU A 223 -10.05 -15.46 -28.52
CA LEU A 223 -10.07 -16.30 -29.74
C LEU A 223 -10.26 -15.48 -31.03
N ARG A 224 -9.54 -14.36 -31.15
CA ARG A 224 -9.61 -13.40 -32.29
C ARG A 224 -10.92 -12.63 -32.42
N VAL A 225 -11.84 -12.74 -31.47
CA VAL A 225 -13.09 -11.96 -31.44
C VAL A 225 -12.98 -10.85 -30.40
N ASP A 226 -13.32 -9.62 -30.78
CA ASP A 226 -13.40 -8.51 -29.86
C ASP A 226 -14.60 -8.69 -28.92
N CYS A 227 -14.31 -8.80 -27.63
CA CYS A 227 -15.29 -9.00 -26.57
C CYS A 227 -15.28 -7.78 -25.65
N GLN A 228 -16.47 -7.36 -25.21
CA GLN A 228 -16.60 -6.26 -24.26
C GLN A 228 -16.18 -6.73 -22.87
N MET A 229 -15.38 -5.93 -22.19
CA MET A 229 -14.91 -6.17 -20.83
C MET A 229 -15.09 -4.93 -19.98
N GLU A 230 -15.74 -5.09 -18.84
CA GLU A 230 -15.91 -4.05 -17.84
C GLU A 230 -15.21 -4.51 -16.55
N THR A 231 -14.45 -3.63 -15.91
CA THR A 231 -13.80 -3.95 -14.63
C THR A 231 -14.03 -2.81 -13.66
N SER A 232 -14.45 -3.15 -12.45
CA SER A 232 -14.55 -2.23 -11.32
C SER A 232 -13.67 -2.67 -10.16
N THR A 233 -13.21 -1.70 -9.36
CA THR A 233 -12.51 -1.94 -8.09
C THR A 233 -13.10 -1.07 -6.99
N MET A 234 -13.01 -1.54 -5.75
CA MET A 234 -13.39 -0.79 -4.55
C MET A 234 -12.55 -1.29 -3.38
N ALA A 235 -12.11 -0.39 -2.49
CA ALA A 235 -11.37 -0.76 -1.28
C ALA A 235 -12.15 -0.47 -0.01
N ARG A 236 -11.87 -1.26 1.03
CA ARG A 236 -12.38 -1.05 2.40
C ARG A 236 -11.27 -1.36 3.39
N ILE A 237 -11.29 -0.70 4.54
CA ILE A 237 -10.45 -1.06 5.68
C ILE A 237 -11.34 -1.67 6.73
N VAL A 238 -10.98 -2.88 7.18
CA VAL A 238 -11.81 -3.69 8.05
C VAL A 238 -10.92 -4.33 9.10
N ALA A 239 -11.16 -4.05 10.38
CA ALA A 239 -10.30 -4.50 11.49
C ALA A 239 -8.79 -4.24 11.23
N ASN A 240 -8.47 -3.03 10.75
CA ASN A 240 -7.11 -2.63 10.35
C ASN A 240 -6.46 -3.47 9.23
N GLN A 241 -7.25 -4.21 8.46
CA GLN A 241 -6.82 -4.89 7.24
C GLN A 241 -7.31 -4.12 6.02
N PHE A 242 -6.45 -3.95 5.02
CA PHE A 242 -6.84 -3.36 3.75
C PHE A 242 -7.42 -4.44 2.83
N LEU A 243 -8.71 -4.35 2.55
CA LEU A 243 -9.42 -5.27 1.66
C LEU A 243 -9.69 -4.60 0.31
N LEU A 244 -9.48 -5.34 -0.77
CA LEU A 244 -9.77 -4.90 -2.14
C LEU A 244 -10.78 -5.83 -2.80
N HIS A 245 -11.91 -5.27 -3.22
CA HIS A 245 -12.85 -5.92 -4.11
C HIS A 245 -12.56 -5.51 -5.55
N ALA A 246 -12.58 -6.48 -6.46
CA ALA A 246 -12.58 -6.22 -7.89
C ALA A 246 -13.57 -7.15 -8.61
N ALA A 247 -14.32 -6.59 -9.55
CA ALA A 247 -15.25 -7.35 -10.38
C ALA A 247 -14.90 -7.13 -11.85
N CYS A 248 -14.88 -8.21 -12.65
CA CYS A 248 -14.68 -8.14 -14.09
C CYS A 248 -15.76 -8.91 -14.81
N THR A 249 -16.46 -8.19 -15.69
CA THR A 249 -17.50 -8.71 -16.56
C THR A 249 -16.95 -8.84 -17.96
N VAL A 250 -17.07 -10.04 -18.54
CA VAL A 250 -16.70 -10.33 -19.93
C VAL A 250 -17.94 -10.78 -20.68
N THR A 251 -18.27 -10.08 -21.76
CA THR A 251 -19.37 -10.44 -22.65
C THR A 251 -18.82 -11.10 -23.90
N ILE A 252 -19.13 -12.38 -24.10
CA ILE A 252 -18.70 -13.16 -25.26
C ILE A 252 -19.89 -13.56 -26.15
N PRO A 253 -19.75 -13.62 -27.48
CA PRO A 253 -20.77 -14.17 -28.36
C PRO A 253 -21.00 -15.67 -28.11
N LEU A 254 -22.25 -16.13 -28.18
CA LEU A 254 -22.60 -17.55 -27.96
C LEU A 254 -21.85 -18.51 -28.91
N ARG A 255 -21.56 -18.09 -30.14
CA ARG A 255 -20.81 -18.88 -31.14
C ARG A 255 -19.39 -19.28 -30.71
N LEU A 256 -18.83 -18.63 -29.69
CA LEU A 256 -17.52 -19.02 -29.14
C LEU A 256 -17.62 -20.26 -28.24
N ARG A 257 -18.82 -20.67 -27.85
CA ARG A 257 -19.07 -21.91 -27.14
C ARG A 257 -19.24 -23.07 -28.14
N PRO A 258 -18.66 -24.27 -27.93
CA PRO A 258 -17.70 -24.69 -26.90
C PRO A 258 -16.28 -24.80 -27.49
N GLN A 259 -15.61 -23.68 -27.76
CA GLN A 259 -14.25 -23.74 -28.30
C GLN A 259 -13.24 -24.23 -27.23
N PRO A 260 -12.37 -25.21 -27.53
CA PRO A 260 -11.33 -25.66 -26.61
C PRO A 260 -10.43 -24.48 -26.18
N GLY A 261 -10.16 -24.39 -24.87
CA GLY A 261 -9.27 -23.36 -24.33
C GLY A 261 -9.90 -21.97 -24.17
N ILE A 262 -11.19 -21.78 -24.50
CA ILE A 262 -11.85 -20.48 -24.33
C ILE A 262 -11.77 -19.95 -22.89
N ALA A 263 -11.92 -20.81 -21.87
CA ALA A 263 -11.82 -20.41 -20.47
C ALA A 263 -10.43 -19.86 -20.12
N ILE A 264 -9.38 -20.42 -20.72
CA ILE A 264 -8.00 -19.95 -20.57
C ILE A 264 -7.86 -18.57 -21.22
N GLU A 265 -8.39 -18.36 -22.42
CA GLU A 265 -8.34 -17.06 -23.11
C GLU A 265 -9.15 -15.97 -22.39
N ILE A 266 -10.36 -16.29 -21.90
CA ILE A 266 -11.19 -15.39 -21.10
C ILE A 266 -10.42 -14.95 -19.87
N THR A 267 -9.92 -15.93 -19.11
CA THR A 267 -9.11 -15.62 -17.92
C THR A 267 -7.91 -14.80 -18.37
N ARG A 268 -7.24 -15.17 -19.48
CA ARG A 268 -6.04 -14.50 -20.02
C ARG A 268 -6.22 -13.00 -20.17
N ALA A 269 -7.36 -12.61 -20.73
CA ALA A 269 -7.74 -11.24 -20.98
C ALA A 269 -8.06 -10.43 -19.71
N MET A 270 -8.44 -11.08 -18.60
CA MET A 270 -8.81 -10.38 -17.36
C MET A 270 -7.61 -9.63 -16.74
N PRO A 271 -7.85 -8.48 -16.10
CA PRO A 271 -6.80 -7.69 -15.47
C PRO A 271 -6.20 -8.39 -14.26
N GLN A 272 -4.96 -8.03 -13.94
CA GLN A 272 -4.19 -8.62 -12.85
C GLN A 272 -4.87 -8.44 -11.48
N VAL A 273 -5.58 -7.32 -11.27
CA VAL A 273 -6.34 -7.11 -10.02
C VAL A 273 -7.38 -8.20 -9.76
N VAL A 274 -7.87 -8.87 -10.81
CA VAL A 274 -8.82 -9.98 -10.71
C VAL A 274 -8.09 -11.31 -10.57
N VAL A 275 -7.20 -11.63 -11.52
CA VAL A 275 -6.66 -13.00 -11.69
C VAL A 275 -5.18 -13.17 -11.31
N GLY A 276 -4.51 -12.08 -10.91
CA GLY A 276 -3.07 -12.04 -10.73
C GLY A 276 -2.57 -12.60 -9.40
N HIS A 277 -1.51 -13.41 -9.50
CA HIS A 277 -0.67 -13.89 -8.40
C HIS A 277 0.79 -13.55 -8.68
N ARG A 278 1.60 -13.44 -7.62
CA ARG A 278 3.06 -13.25 -7.78
C ARG A 278 3.79 -14.51 -8.25
N SER A 279 3.39 -15.69 -7.77
CA SER A 279 4.23 -16.89 -7.81
C SER A 279 3.97 -17.82 -9.00
N LYS A 280 2.98 -17.56 -9.86
CA LYS A 280 2.57 -18.52 -10.89
C LYS A 280 2.17 -17.86 -12.21
N GLU A 281 2.67 -18.47 -13.28
CA GLU A 281 2.13 -18.37 -14.64
C GLU A 281 0.69 -18.90 -14.71
N HIS A 282 0.36 -19.83 -13.79
CA HIS A 282 -0.98 -20.36 -13.60
C HIS A 282 -1.78 -19.47 -12.64
N ARG A 283 -2.79 -18.79 -13.20
CA ARG A 283 -3.89 -18.09 -12.50
C ARG A 283 -4.56 -19.00 -11.47
N HIS A 284 -5.52 -18.48 -10.71
CA HIS A 284 -6.42 -19.29 -9.88
C HIS A 284 -6.91 -20.53 -10.68
N ARG A 285 -6.35 -21.72 -10.45
CA ARG A 285 -6.56 -22.90 -11.32
C ARG A 285 -8.04 -23.26 -11.40
N ASP A 286 -8.68 -23.20 -10.24
CA ASP A 286 -10.09 -23.48 -10.06
C ASP A 286 -10.98 -22.47 -10.80
N LEU A 287 -10.54 -21.20 -10.97
CA LEU A 287 -11.30 -20.20 -11.73
C LEU A 287 -11.47 -20.61 -13.19
N VAL A 288 -10.39 -21.07 -13.84
CA VAL A 288 -10.44 -21.56 -15.22
C VAL A 288 -11.37 -22.76 -15.33
N TRP A 289 -11.31 -23.66 -14.35
CA TRP A 289 -12.16 -24.85 -14.31
C TRP A 289 -13.64 -24.49 -14.11
N VAL A 290 -13.98 -23.57 -13.22
CA VAL A 290 -15.37 -23.12 -13.00
C VAL A 290 -15.96 -22.49 -14.27
N ILE A 291 -15.19 -21.63 -14.95
CA ILE A 291 -15.63 -21.04 -16.23
C ILE A 291 -15.81 -22.14 -17.28
N GLN A 292 -14.85 -23.07 -17.38
CA GLN A 292 -14.93 -24.18 -18.33
C GLN A 292 -16.13 -25.10 -18.05
N LEU A 293 -16.43 -25.38 -16.79
CA LEU A 293 -17.56 -26.19 -16.38
C LEU A 293 -18.86 -25.58 -16.91
N PHE A 294 -19.11 -24.30 -16.62
CA PHE A 294 -20.29 -23.59 -17.12
C PHE A 294 -20.38 -23.64 -18.66
N LEU A 295 -19.27 -23.36 -19.35
CA LEU A 295 -19.21 -23.38 -20.81
C LEU A 295 -19.39 -24.79 -21.39
N SER A 296 -19.29 -25.86 -20.59
CA SER A 296 -19.54 -27.24 -20.99
C SER A 296 -20.93 -27.76 -20.61
N MET A 297 -21.73 -27.05 -19.81
CA MET A 297 -23.03 -27.55 -19.32
C MET A 297 -24.09 -27.69 -20.42
N MET A 298 -24.63 -28.89 -20.60
CA MET A 298 -25.72 -29.18 -21.55
C MET A 298 -26.92 -29.78 -20.79
N PRO A 299 -28.15 -29.23 -20.94
CA PRO A 299 -28.50 -28.01 -21.69
C PRO A 299 -27.92 -26.73 -21.05
N PRO A 300 -27.82 -25.62 -21.81
CA PRO A 300 -27.42 -24.33 -21.26
C PRO A 300 -28.37 -23.91 -20.12
N GLN A 301 -27.84 -23.70 -18.91
CA GLN A 301 -28.59 -23.06 -17.84
C GLN A 301 -28.59 -21.55 -18.06
N GLU A 302 -29.76 -20.89 -18.03
CA GLU A 302 -29.87 -19.43 -18.23
C GLU A 302 -29.00 -18.63 -17.24
N PHE A 303 -28.85 -19.17 -16.03
CA PHE A 303 -28.09 -18.57 -14.94
C PHE A 303 -27.27 -19.64 -14.21
N PHE A 304 -26.04 -19.30 -13.89
CA PHE A 304 -25.13 -20.10 -13.08
C PHE A 304 -24.39 -19.18 -12.12
N GLN A 305 -24.27 -19.58 -10.87
CA GLN A 305 -23.46 -18.92 -9.87
C GLN A 305 -22.70 -19.97 -9.09
N SER A 306 -21.38 -19.85 -9.04
CA SER A 306 -20.55 -20.75 -8.25
C SER A 306 -20.70 -20.43 -6.76
N ASP A 307 -20.41 -21.40 -5.90
CA ASP A 307 -20.05 -21.08 -4.51
C ASP A 307 -18.84 -20.15 -4.49
N VAL A 308 -18.67 -19.44 -3.37
CA VAL A 308 -17.43 -18.72 -3.11
C VAL A 308 -16.31 -19.74 -2.92
N LYS A 309 -15.20 -19.54 -3.62
CA LYS A 309 -13.99 -20.35 -3.50
C LYS A 309 -12.87 -19.50 -2.92
N TYR A 310 -11.89 -20.16 -2.30
CA TYR A 310 -10.77 -19.51 -1.64
C TYR A 310 -9.44 -19.94 -2.25
N CYS A 311 -8.56 -18.97 -2.49
CA CYS A 311 -7.19 -19.22 -2.88
C CYS A 311 -6.25 -19.07 -1.69
N GLY A 312 -5.82 -20.20 -1.09
CA GLY A 312 -4.87 -20.20 0.03
C GLY A 312 -3.46 -19.71 -0.29
N GLN A 313 -3.15 -19.42 -1.55
CA GLN A 313 -1.84 -18.87 -1.94
C GLN A 313 -1.75 -17.36 -1.75
N CYS A 314 -2.88 -16.66 -1.90
CA CYS A 314 -2.93 -15.21 -1.86
C CYS A 314 -4.09 -14.68 -1.01
N SER A 315 -4.71 -15.53 -0.20
CA SER A 315 -5.82 -15.16 0.66
C SER A 315 -6.89 -14.36 -0.09
N THR A 316 -7.43 -14.96 -1.16
CA THR A 316 -8.45 -14.33 -2.02
C THR A 316 -9.68 -15.20 -2.11
N ASP A 317 -10.82 -14.63 -1.74
CA ASP A 317 -12.13 -15.20 -2.08
C ASP A 317 -12.50 -14.79 -3.49
N TYR A 318 -13.15 -15.68 -4.23
CA TYR A 318 -13.67 -15.36 -5.55
C TYR A 318 -14.97 -16.12 -5.85
N GLN A 319 -15.80 -15.52 -6.71
CA GLN A 319 -17.06 -16.08 -7.16
C GLN A 319 -17.22 -15.82 -8.66
N VAL A 320 -17.81 -16.79 -9.36
CA VAL A 320 -18.12 -16.68 -10.79
C VAL A 320 -19.62 -16.74 -10.99
N THR A 321 -20.14 -15.74 -11.69
CA THR A 321 -21.54 -15.71 -12.13
C THR A 321 -21.56 -15.68 -13.64
N CYS A 322 -22.33 -16.55 -14.26
CA CYS A 322 -22.51 -16.61 -15.69
C CYS A 322 -23.99 -16.52 -16.03
N CYS A 323 -24.34 -15.71 -17.02
CA CYS A 323 -25.71 -15.63 -17.50
C CYS A 323 -25.76 -15.45 -19.01
N TYR A 324 -26.84 -15.92 -19.62
CA TYR A 324 -27.11 -15.66 -21.03
C TYR A 324 -27.86 -14.35 -21.17
N ARG A 325 -27.52 -13.58 -22.20
CA ARG A 325 -28.20 -12.32 -22.54
C ARG A 325 -28.71 -12.35 -23.97
N GLY A 326 -29.85 -11.69 -24.19
CA GLY A 326 -30.55 -11.66 -25.48
C GLY A 326 -31.72 -12.66 -25.55
N LEU A 327 -32.49 -12.58 -26.63
CA LEU A 327 -33.66 -13.44 -26.84
C LEU A 327 -33.24 -14.91 -27.00
N PRO A 328 -34.01 -15.86 -26.43
CA PRO A 328 -33.86 -17.28 -26.74
C PRO A 328 -33.87 -17.49 -28.26
N HIS A 329 -32.96 -18.33 -28.78
CA HIS A 329 -32.80 -18.64 -30.21
C HIS A 329 -32.24 -17.51 -31.11
N SER A 330 -31.88 -16.35 -30.55
CA SER A 330 -31.20 -15.32 -31.35
C SER A 330 -29.72 -15.68 -31.60
N ASN A 331 -29.27 -15.51 -32.84
CA ASN A 331 -27.84 -15.60 -33.19
C ASN A 331 -27.00 -14.51 -32.50
N LEU A 332 -27.66 -13.47 -31.96
CA LEU A 332 -27.04 -12.37 -31.21
C LEU A 332 -26.97 -12.65 -29.70
N ARG A 333 -27.34 -13.87 -29.27
CA ARG A 333 -27.24 -14.26 -27.87
C ARG A 333 -25.78 -14.19 -27.41
N THR A 334 -25.56 -13.60 -26.25
CA THR A 334 -24.24 -13.49 -25.62
C THR A 334 -24.23 -14.20 -24.28
N ILE A 335 -23.03 -14.48 -23.80
CA ILE A 335 -22.77 -14.98 -22.47
C ILE A 335 -22.03 -13.88 -21.72
N GLU A 336 -22.60 -13.47 -20.60
CA GLU A 336 -21.97 -12.56 -19.66
C GLU A 336 -21.35 -13.37 -18.52
N ILE A 337 -20.04 -13.23 -18.33
CA ILE A 337 -19.26 -13.92 -17.30
C ILE A 337 -18.73 -12.85 -16.35
N VAL A 338 -19.19 -12.86 -15.11
CA VAL A 338 -18.78 -11.95 -14.04
C VAL A 338 -17.89 -12.72 -13.08
N VAL A 339 -16.67 -12.23 -12.87
CA VAL A 339 -15.73 -12.73 -11.86
C VAL A 339 -15.53 -11.66 -10.81
N GLU A 340 -15.97 -11.96 -9.59
CA GLU A 340 -15.77 -11.10 -8.42
C GLU A 340 -14.67 -11.70 -7.54
N VAL A 341 -13.77 -10.84 -7.05
CA VAL A 341 -12.67 -11.23 -6.16
C VAL A 341 -12.57 -10.30 -4.97
N TRP A 342 -12.31 -10.85 -3.79
CA TRP A 342 -12.07 -10.13 -2.54
C TRP A 342 -10.70 -10.52 -1.99
N ARG A 343 -9.78 -9.56 -1.96
CA ARG A 343 -8.38 -9.76 -1.56
C ARG A 343 -8.13 -9.13 -0.21
N ASN A 344 -7.43 -9.86 0.67
CA ASN A 344 -6.83 -9.26 1.85
C ASN A 344 -5.38 -8.84 1.53
N LEU A 345 -5.13 -7.53 1.47
CA LEU A 345 -3.81 -6.97 1.17
C LEU A 345 -2.97 -6.71 2.44
N GLY A 346 -3.49 -7.10 3.61
CA GLY A 346 -2.80 -7.01 4.90
C GLY A 346 -2.95 -5.66 5.59
N VAL A 347 -2.14 -5.45 6.63
CA VAL A 347 -2.16 -4.26 7.49
C VAL A 347 -1.54 -3.02 6.83
N GLY A 348 -1.00 -3.15 5.61
CA GLY A 348 -0.27 -2.07 4.92
C GLY A 348 0.96 -1.58 5.68
N ARG A 349 1.53 -2.40 6.57
CA ARG A 349 2.67 -1.99 7.41
C ARG A 349 4.04 -2.27 6.80
N SER A 350 4.14 -3.35 6.03
CA SER A 350 5.39 -3.73 5.34
C SER A 350 5.10 -4.22 3.91
N PRO A 351 5.88 -3.84 2.88
CA PRO A 351 5.79 -4.46 1.55
C PRO A 351 6.33 -5.89 1.56
N PHE A 352 6.90 -6.33 2.68
CA PHE A 352 7.37 -7.68 2.91
C PHE A 352 6.30 -8.58 3.52
N ASP A 353 5.14 -8.02 3.88
CA ASP A 353 3.96 -8.77 4.33
C ASP A 353 3.56 -9.80 3.28
N SER A 354 3.30 -11.01 3.75
CA SER A 354 2.94 -12.14 2.91
C SER A 354 1.60 -11.91 2.19
N LEU A 355 0.63 -11.25 2.83
CA LEU A 355 -0.65 -10.93 2.22
C LEU A 355 -0.46 -10.06 0.98
N TRP A 356 0.25 -8.94 1.11
CA TRP A 356 0.54 -8.05 -0.01
C TRP A 356 1.38 -8.73 -1.10
N ARG A 357 2.47 -9.39 -0.72
CA ARG A 357 3.43 -9.99 -1.66
C ARG A 357 2.84 -11.14 -2.44
N ALA A 358 1.75 -11.77 -2.01
CA ALA A 358 1.14 -12.84 -2.78
C ALA A 358 0.51 -12.34 -4.10
N HIS A 359 0.23 -11.04 -4.21
CA HIS A 359 -0.52 -10.46 -5.32
C HIS A 359 0.32 -9.73 -6.37
N GLY A 360 1.36 -9.01 -5.94
CA GLY A 360 2.00 -8.02 -6.80
C GLY A 360 3.10 -8.58 -7.72
N GLU A 361 3.14 -8.08 -8.96
CA GLU A 361 4.22 -8.32 -9.92
C GLU A 361 5.39 -7.35 -9.65
N THR A 362 6.63 -7.85 -9.76
CA THR A 362 7.85 -7.03 -9.73
C THR A 362 8.25 -6.66 -11.15
N GLN A 363 8.40 -5.38 -11.46
CA GLN A 363 8.81 -4.94 -12.80
C GLN A 363 10.20 -5.51 -13.15
N GLY A 364 10.27 -6.36 -14.18
CA GLY A 364 11.52 -6.68 -14.89
C GLY A 364 12.56 -7.51 -14.13
N GLN A 365 12.40 -7.77 -12.82
CA GLN A 365 13.28 -8.69 -12.12
C GLN A 365 12.87 -10.14 -12.45
N LYS A 366 13.72 -10.86 -13.19
CA LYS A 366 13.73 -12.34 -13.19
C LYS A 366 13.63 -12.75 -11.72
N VAL A 367 12.57 -13.46 -11.34
CA VAL A 367 12.26 -13.82 -9.96
C VAL A 367 13.50 -14.47 -9.31
N VAL A 368 14.31 -13.69 -8.59
CA VAL A 368 15.69 -14.08 -8.20
C VAL A 368 15.72 -15.20 -7.15
N ALA A 369 14.58 -15.59 -6.59
CA ALA A 369 14.48 -16.81 -5.82
C ALA A 369 13.09 -17.39 -6.00
N LYS A 370 13.00 -18.69 -6.31
CA LYS A 370 11.76 -19.45 -6.12
C LYS A 370 11.29 -19.14 -4.71
N ALA A 371 10.09 -18.57 -4.60
CA ALA A 371 9.42 -18.29 -3.34
C ALA A 371 8.97 -19.60 -2.66
N SER A 372 9.89 -20.55 -2.48
CA SER A 372 9.61 -21.94 -2.13
C SER A 372 9.27 -22.17 -0.66
N SER A 373 9.35 -21.14 0.19
CA SER A 373 9.01 -21.23 1.62
C SER A 373 7.75 -20.45 2.00
N TRP A 374 6.88 -20.11 1.04
CA TRP A 374 5.64 -19.41 1.33
C TRP A 374 4.62 -20.39 1.91
N SER A 375 4.63 -20.53 3.24
CA SER A 375 3.58 -21.22 3.97
C SER A 375 2.25 -20.50 3.72
N PRO A 376 1.15 -21.22 3.43
CA PRO A 376 -0.18 -20.64 3.28
C PRO A 376 -0.48 -19.74 4.48
N VAL A 377 -0.75 -18.46 4.20
CA VAL A 377 -0.80 -17.39 5.22
C VAL A 377 -2.02 -17.54 6.12
N ASP A 378 -3.04 -18.25 5.68
CA ASP A 378 -4.20 -18.56 6.50
C ASP A 378 -4.97 -19.74 5.93
N LYS A 379 -5.39 -20.68 6.79
CA LYS A 379 -6.37 -21.73 6.43
C LYS A 379 -7.79 -21.18 6.56
N SER A 380 -8.01 -19.95 6.12
CA SER A 380 -9.32 -19.34 6.20
C SER A 380 -10.31 -20.11 5.35
N GLN A 381 -11.55 -20.17 5.83
CA GLN A 381 -12.65 -20.74 5.08
C GLN A 381 -13.01 -19.83 3.90
N ALA A 382 -13.54 -20.42 2.83
CA ALA A 382 -14.02 -19.65 1.69
C ALA A 382 -15.19 -18.77 2.09
N GLY A 383 -15.16 -17.52 1.64
CA GLY A 383 -16.21 -16.53 1.87
C GLY A 383 -15.97 -15.60 3.04
N VAL A 384 -14.96 -15.82 3.90
CA VAL A 384 -14.77 -14.95 5.06
C VAL A 384 -14.28 -13.55 4.69
N ILE A 385 -13.41 -13.43 3.67
CA ILE A 385 -12.93 -12.13 3.20
C ILE A 385 -14.06 -11.40 2.49
N LYS A 386 -14.88 -12.12 1.72
CA LYS A 386 -16.10 -11.59 1.12
C LYS A 386 -17.06 -11.07 2.19
N GLU A 387 -17.38 -11.88 3.20
CA GLU A 387 -18.29 -11.51 4.29
C GLU A 387 -17.77 -10.28 5.04
N ALA A 388 -16.48 -10.27 5.38
CA ALA A 388 -15.83 -9.12 6.01
C ALA A 388 -15.91 -7.85 5.16
N PHE A 389 -15.75 -7.97 3.84
CA PHE A 389 -15.87 -6.84 2.92
C PHE A 389 -17.32 -6.38 2.76
N GLN A 390 -18.31 -7.26 2.86
CA GLN A 390 -19.72 -6.93 2.63
C GLN A 390 -20.42 -6.41 3.88
N LYS A 391 -20.03 -6.88 5.07
CA LYS A 391 -20.65 -6.46 6.33
C LYS A 391 -20.49 -4.95 6.52
N GLU A 392 -21.59 -4.22 6.56
CA GLU A 392 -21.61 -2.82 6.96
C GLU A 392 -21.45 -2.73 8.49
N GLY A 393 -20.54 -1.89 8.97
CA GLY A 393 -20.22 -1.75 10.40
C GLY A 393 -19.00 -2.57 10.89
N GLU A 394 -18.46 -2.17 12.05
CA GLU A 394 -17.28 -2.77 12.70
C GLU A 394 -17.46 -4.30 12.88
N PRO A 395 -16.62 -5.14 12.25
CA PRO A 395 -16.74 -6.58 12.39
C PRO A 395 -15.94 -7.08 13.58
N GLU A 396 -16.65 -7.44 14.65
CA GLU A 396 -16.09 -8.14 15.82
C GLU A 396 -15.39 -9.48 15.47
N ARG A 397 -15.66 -10.09 14.30
CA ARG A 397 -15.17 -11.43 13.93
C ARG A 397 -13.79 -11.47 13.26
N LEU A 398 -13.30 -10.37 12.69
CA LEU A 398 -11.97 -10.37 12.06
C LEU A 398 -10.83 -10.35 13.08
N GLY A 399 -11.09 -10.05 14.35
CA GLY A 399 -10.10 -10.15 15.44
C GLY A 399 -9.58 -11.58 15.69
N GLN A 400 -10.18 -12.61 15.08
CA GLN A 400 -9.70 -13.99 15.14
C GLN A 400 -8.77 -14.37 13.97
N PHE A 401 -8.68 -13.55 12.93
CA PHE A 401 -7.70 -13.70 11.85
C PHE A 401 -6.35 -13.25 12.36
N GLY A 402 -5.72 -14.10 13.17
CA GLY A 402 -4.36 -13.89 13.67
C GLY A 402 -4.06 -12.40 13.82
N THR A 403 -4.74 -11.69 14.74
CA THR A 403 -4.06 -10.60 15.45
C THR A 403 -2.96 -11.28 16.26
N LEU A 404 -1.96 -11.73 15.52
CA LEU A 404 -0.58 -11.71 15.91
C LEU A 404 -0.41 -10.29 16.43
N HIS A 405 -0.51 -10.13 17.75
CA HIS A 405 -0.18 -8.88 18.41
C HIS A 405 1.07 -8.35 17.70
N GLY A 406 0.93 -7.18 17.06
CA GLY A 406 2.01 -6.57 16.29
C GLY A 406 3.28 -6.38 17.13
N ASP A 407 3.14 -6.45 18.45
CA ASP A 407 4.22 -6.32 19.42
C ASP A 407 4.82 -7.67 19.88
N ALA A 408 4.12 -8.81 19.71
CA ALA A 408 4.59 -10.13 20.18
C ALA A 408 5.20 -11.02 19.07
N LEU A 409 5.04 -10.66 17.79
CA LEU A 409 5.64 -11.38 16.66
C LEU A 409 6.94 -10.81 16.12
N LEU A 410 7.31 -9.59 16.53
CA LEU A 410 8.62 -9.03 16.20
C LEU A 410 9.78 -9.89 16.73
N PRO A 411 9.66 -10.70 17.79
CA PRO A 411 10.73 -11.63 18.15
C PRO A 411 10.68 -12.96 17.37
N LYS A 412 9.48 -13.56 17.18
CA LYS A 412 9.35 -14.93 16.65
C LYS A 412 9.63 -15.07 15.14
N ILE A 413 9.13 -14.15 14.31
CA ILE A 413 9.48 -14.13 12.87
C ILE A 413 10.98 -13.79 12.68
N TRP A 414 11.57 -13.04 13.62
CA TRP A 414 12.98 -12.64 13.59
C TRP A 414 13.93 -13.80 13.92
N ASP A 415 13.58 -14.70 14.82
CA ASP A 415 14.40 -15.89 15.13
C ASP A 415 14.39 -16.92 13.98
N GLU A 416 13.26 -17.07 13.28
CA GLU A 416 13.17 -17.89 12.07
C GLU A 416 14.01 -17.33 10.90
N MET A 417 14.09 -15.99 10.77
CA MET A 417 14.93 -15.33 9.76
C MET A 417 16.43 -15.32 10.10
N LYS A 418 16.81 -15.26 11.39
CA LYS A 418 18.22 -15.40 11.81
C LYS A 418 18.77 -16.79 11.51
N ASN A 419 17.97 -17.84 11.72
CA ASN A 419 18.38 -19.22 11.45
C ASN A 419 18.49 -19.54 9.95
N ALA A 420 17.75 -18.84 9.08
CA ALA A 420 17.85 -18.99 7.63
C ALA A 420 19.11 -18.33 7.03
N GLY A 421 19.82 -17.49 7.78
CA GLY A 421 20.95 -16.69 7.30
C GLY A 421 22.35 -17.31 7.48
N SER A 422 22.49 -18.48 8.11
CA SER A 422 23.81 -19.02 8.51
C SER A 422 24.51 -19.92 7.47
N HIS A 423 23.97 -20.08 6.26
CA HIS A 423 24.48 -21.04 5.26
C HIS A 423 25.10 -20.44 3.99
N TYR A 424 25.55 -19.17 4.02
CA TYR A 424 26.31 -18.60 2.91
C TYR A 424 27.67 -18.11 3.39
N GLY A 425 28.68 -18.97 3.27
CA GLY A 425 30.09 -18.57 3.25
C GLY A 425 30.46 -17.99 1.88
N PRO A 426 31.55 -17.20 1.79
CA PRO A 426 31.93 -16.54 0.55
C PRO A 426 32.50 -17.54 -0.46
N THR A 427 31.95 -17.51 -1.67
CA THR A 427 32.57 -18.05 -2.90
C THR A 427 32.81 -16.92 -3.87
#